data_AF-A0A519SS97-F1
#
_entry.id   AF-A0A519SS97-F1
#
_cell.length_a   1.000
_cell.length_b   1.000
_cell.length_c   1.000
_cell.angle_alpha   90.00
_cell.angle_beta   90.00
_cell.angle_gamma   90.00
#
_symmetry.space_group_name_H-M   'P 1'
#
loop_
_entity.id
_entity.type
_entity.pdbx_description
1 polymer ?
#
loop_
_entity_poly.entity_id
_entity_poly.type
_entity_poly.pdbx_seq_one_letter_code
_entity_poly.pdbx_strand_id
1 'polypeptide(L)'
;PLRAMHHKLPVLGFRLGGLAYLTDANFLPDSTLAQLQDCDTIVLNALRHEPHLSHFSLSEAVAILAELKPRRAYLTHISHQLGRHREVEATLPPWVRLAYDGLEVEVSE
;
A
#
# COMPACT_ATOMS: atom_id res chain seq x y z
N PRO A 1 -5.84 -8.45 -13.01
CA PRO A 1 -6.18 -8.38 -11.56
C PRO A 1 -4.96 -8.83 -10.75
N LEU A 2 -4.67 -8.13 -9.66
CA LEU A 2 -3.54 -8.42 -8.77
C LEU A 2 -4.04 -9.35 -7.66
N ARG A 3 -3.41 -10.50 -7.45
CA ARG A 3 -3.85 -11.47 -6.43
C ARG A 3 -3.19 -11.15 -5.11
N ALA A 4 -3.95 -11.19 -4.03
CA ALA A 4 -3.44 -11.00 -2.68
C ALA A 4 -4.15 -11.94 -1.71
N MET A 5 -3.64 -12.03 -0.48
CA MET A 5 -4.32 -12.73 0.61
C MET A 5 -4.69 -11.75 1.71
N HIS A 6 -5.91 -11.91 2.22
CA HIS A 6 -6.41 -11.34 3.46
C HIS A 6 -6.48 -12.48 4.50
N HIS A 7 -5.36 -12.70 5.19
CA HIS A 7 -5.09 -13.92 5.94
C HIS A 7 -5.25 -15.20 5.09
N LYS A 8 -6.36 -15.92 5.22
CA LYS A 8 -6.68 -17.15 4.48
C LYS A 8 -7.62 -16.90 3.29
N LEU A 9 -8.16 -15.70 3.16
CA LEU A 9 -9.11 -15.33 2.13
C LEU A 9 -8.38 -14.75 0.92
N PRO A 10 -8.51 -15.32 -0.29
CA PRO A 10 -8.01 -14.69 -1.50
C PRO A 10 -8.78 -13.40 -1.78
N VAL A 11 -8.05 -12.31 -2.00
CA VAL A 11 -8.59 -11.00 -2.35
C VAL A 11 -7.92 -10.45 -3.60
N LEU A 12 -8.47 -9.35 -4.12
CA LEU A 12 -8.01 -8.75 -5.37
C LEU A 12 -7.58 -7.31 -5.13
N GLY A 13 -6.44 -6.97 -5.72
CA GLY A 13 -6.11 -5.60 -6.10
C GLY A 13 -6.31 -5.39 -7.60
N PHE A 14 -6.22 -4.13 -8.01
CA PHE A 14 -6.40 -3.74 -9.41
C PHE A 14 -5.28 -2.83 -9.86
N ARG A 15 -4.92 -2.96 -11.14
CA ARG A 15 -4.01 -2.06 -11.83
C ARG A 15 -4.76 -1.43 -12.99
N LEU A 16 -4.66 -0.10 -13.11
CA LEU A 16 -5.23 0.71 -14.18
C LEU A 16 -4.11 1.64 -14.68
N GLY A 17 -3.55 1.35 -15.85
CA GLY A 17 -2.39 2.09 -16.36
C GLY A 17 -1.19 2.05 -15.38
N GLY A 18 -0.65 3.22 -15.07
CA GLY A 18 0.42 3.42 -14.09
C GLY A 18 -0.01 3.32 -12.61
N LEU A 19 -1.29 3.16 -12.30
CA LEU A 19 -1.82 3.07 -10.93
C LEU A 19 -2.11 1.63 -10.53
N ALA A 20 -1.62 1.21 -9.36
CA ALA A 20 -2.07 0.01 -8.68
C ALA A 20 -2.74 0.34 -7.34
N TYR A 21 -3.84 -0.35 -7.03
CA TYR A 21 -4.57 -0.22 -5.78
C TYR A 21 -4.78 -1.61 -5.15
N LEU A 22 -4.21 -1.83 -3.97
CA LEU A 22 -4.36 -3.04 -3.18
C LEU A 22 -4.71 -2.66 -1.74
N THR A 23 -5.80 -3.23 -1.22
CA THR A 23 -6.21 -3.06 0.18
C THR A 23 -6.47 -4.42 0.80
N ASP A 24 -6.59 -4.45 2.12
CA ASP A 24 -6.97 -5.63 2.89
C ASP A 24 -6.07 -6.85 2.62
N ALA A 25 -4.76 -6.61 2.45
CA ALA A 25 -3.78 -7.65 2.19
C ALA A 25 -2.76 -7.77 3.32
N ASN A 26 -2.29 -8.99 3.58
CA ASN A 26 -1.09 -9.30 4.37
C ASN A 26 -0.06 -10.14 3.62
N PHE A 27 -0.35 -10.49 2.37
CA PHE A 27 0.58 -11.21 1.53
C PHE A 27 0.30 -10.92 0.05
N LEU A 28 1.38 -10.64 -0.69
CA LEU A 28 1.39 -10.54 -2.14
C LEU A 28 2.32 -11.64 -2.68
N PRO A 29 1.84 -12.54 -3.55
CA PRO A 29 2.72 -13.52 -4.19
C PRO A 29 3.70 -12.83 -5.15
N ASP A 30 4.85 -13.45 -5.40
CA ASP A 30 5.89 -12.94 -6.32
C ASP A 30 5.33 -12.58 -7.70
N SER A 31 4.36 -13.33 -8.20
CA SER A 31 3.69 -13.05 -9.47
C SER A 31 2.90 -11.73 -9.46
N THR A 32 2.43 -11.29 -8.30
CA THR A 32 1.78 -9.97 -8.12
C THR A 32 2.82 -8.88 -7.92
N LEU A 33 3.89 -9.14 -7.16
CA LEU A 33 5.01 -8.20 -7.02
C LEU A 33 5.65 -7.89 -8.38
N ALA A 34 5.85 -8.90 -9.24
CA ALA A 34 6.36 -8.72 -10.59
C ALA A 34 5.47 -7.82 -11.47
N GLN A 35 4.15 -7.85 -11.28
CA GLN A 35 3.21 -6.98 -11.99
C GLN A 35 3.19 -5.54 -11.46
N LEU A 36 3.90 -5.25 -10.37
CA LEU A 36 3.96 -3.93 -9.73
C LEU A 36 5.26 -3.17 -10.00
N GLN A 37 6.31 -3.82 -10.54
CA GLN A 37 7.66 -3.26 -10.71
C GLN A 37 7.74 -2.01 -11.62
N ASP A 38 6.70 -1.75 -12.41
CA ASP A 38 6.60 -0.62 -13.35
C ASP A 38 5.41 0.29 -13.06
N CYS A 39 4.77 0.16 -11.89
CA CYS A 39 3.71 1.08 -11.49
C CYS A 39 4.30 2.42 -11.05
N ASP A 40 3.81 3.52 -11.64
CA ASP A 40 4.16 4.88 -11.24
C ASP A 40 3.65 5.19 -9.83
N THR A 41 2.38 4.83 -9.57
CA THR A 41 1.71 5.08 -8.30
C THR A 41 1.14 3.79 -7.72
N ILE A 42 1.47 3.49 -6.46
CA ILE A 42 0.93 2.32 -5.74
C ILE A 42 0.19 2.77 -4.49
N VAL A 43 -1.04 2.30 -4.32
CA VAL A 43 -1.82 2.43 -3.09
C VAL A 43 -1.85 1.07 -2.39
N LEU A 44 -1.42 1.02 -1.13
CA LEU A 44 -1.31 -0.21 -0.33
C LEU A 44 -1.88 -0.01 1.08
N ASN A 45 -2.46 -1.04 1.70
CA ASN A 45 -2.90 -0.95 3.09
C ASN A 45 -1.73 -0.92 4.09
N ALA A 46 -1.87 -0.16 5.17
CA ALA A 46 -0.98 -0.18 6.33
C ALA A 46 -1.77 0.04 7.61
N LEU A 47 -2.23 -1.03 8.25
CA LEU A 47 -3.27 -0.93 9.27
C LEU A 47 -2.80 -0.22 10.55
N ARG A 48 -1.60 -0.55 11.03
CA ARG A 48 -1.02 -0.07 12.30
C ARG A 48 0.47 -0.37 12.36
N HIS A 49 1.14 0.03 13.45
CA HIS A 49 2.57 -0.27 13.65
C HIS A 49 2.85 -1.75 13.92
N GLU A 50 2.08 -2.37 14.81
CA GLU A 50 2.28 -3.78 15.18
C GLU A 50 1.77 -4.74 14.09
N PRO A 51 2.43 -5.90 13.89
CA PRO A 51 1.96 -6.92 12.96
C PRO A 51 0.49 -7.29 13.16
N HIS A 52 -0.19 -7.58 12.06
CA HIS A 52 -1.59 -8.02 12.07
C HIS A 52 -1.77 -9.28 11.22
N LEU A 53 -2.65 -10.18 11.66
CA LEU A 53 -2.88 -11.48 11.02
C LEU A 53 -3.25 -11.37 9.53
N SER A 54 -3.99 -10.32 9.19
CA SER A 54 -4.71 -10.19 7.93
C SER A 54 -4.41 -8.88 7.19
N HIS A 55 -3.59 -8.00 7.75
CA HIS A 55 -3.18 -6.75 7.11
C HIS A 55 -1.70 -6.49 7.31
N PHE A 56 -1.05 -5.88 6.33
CA PHE A 56 0.29 -5.32 6.50
C PHE A 56 0.30 -4.26 7.60
N SER A 57 1.34 -4.32 8.43
CA SER A 57 1.79 -3.24 9.29
C SER A 57 2.47 -2.12 8.48
N LEU A 58 2.72 -0.98 9.13
CA LEU A 58 3.39 0.15 8.51
C LEU A 58 4.77 -0.22 7.94
N SER A 59 5.58 -0.95 8.72
CA SER A 59 6.93 -1.35 8.32
C SER A 59 6.91 -2.35 7.15
N GLU A 60 6.00 -3.33 7.16
CA GLU A 60 5.84 -4.29 6.07
C GLU A 60 5.41 -3.61 4.77
N ALA A 61 4.41 -2.72 4.83
CA ALA A 61 3.95 -1.98 3.66
C ALA A 61 5.05 -1.10 3.06
N VAL A 62 5.79 -0.36 3.91
CA VAL A 62 6.92 0.46 3.45
C VAL A 62 8.04 -0.38 2.86
N ALA A 63 8.34 -1.56 3.43
CA ALA A 63 9.36 -2.46 2.91
C ALA A 63 8.99 -3.00 1.51
N ILE A 64 7.74 -3.44 1.32
CA ILE A 64 7.23 -3.88 0.01
C ILE A 64 7.35 -2.75 -1.01
N LEU A 65 6.91 -1.54 -0.64
CA LEU A 65 6.98 -0.39 -1.53
C LEU A 65 8.42 0.03 -1.86
N ALA A 66 9.36 -0.16 -0.92
CA ALA A 66 10.77 0.14 -1.15
C ALA A 66 11.43 -0.84 -2.12
N GLU A 67 10.96 -2.09 -2.18
CA GLU A 67 11.36 -3.08 -3.19
C GLU A 67 10.81 -2.71 -4.57
N LEU A 68 9.54 -2.33 -4.63
CA LEU A 68 8.84 -1.99 -5.88
C LEU A 68 9.24 -0.64 -6.47
N LYS A 69 9.75 0.28 -5.64
CA LYS A 69 10.25 1.62 -6.03
C LYS A 69 9.30 2.41 -6.95
N PRO A 70 8.01 2.54 -6.61
CA PRO A 70 7.13 3.40 -7.39
C PRO A 70 7.60 4.85 -7.30
N ARG A 71 7.20 5.69 -8.27
CA ARG A 71 7.45 7.14 -8.19
C ARG A 71 6.78 7.75 -6.96
N ARG A 72 5.60 7.24 -6.60
CA ARG A 72 4.84 7.69 -5.43
C ARG A 72 4.03 6.54 -4.84
N ALA A 73 3.92 6.49 -3.53
CA ALA A 73 3.07 5.53 -2.84
C ALA A 73 2.12 6.20 -1.86
N TYR A 74 0.94 5.62 -1.72
CA TYR A 74 -0.07 6.04 -0.75
C TYR A 74 -0.44 4.87 0.16
N LEU A 75 -0.45 5.11 1.47
CA LEU A 75 -0.90 4.15 2.45
C LEU A 75 -2.36 4.42 2.81
N THR A 76 -3.20 3.40 2.70
CA THR A 76 -4.64 3.46 2.99
C THR A 76 -5.05 2.41 4.04
N HIS A 77 -6.34 2.30 4.32
CA HIS A 77 -6.92 1.32 5.25
C HIS A 77 -6.22 1.36 6.62
N ILE A 78 -5.97 2.58 7.10
CA ILE A 78 -5.27 2.86 8.35
C ILE A 78 -6.25 2.77 9.52
N SER A 79 -5.82 2.20 10.64
CA SER A 79 -6.59 2.21 11.89
C SER A 79 -6.19 3.39 12.76
N HIS A 80 -7.02 3.70 13.76
CA HIS A 80 -6.66 4.67 14.80
C HIS A 80 -5.39 4.28 15.59
N GLN A 81 -4.98 3.00 15.55
CA GLN A 81 -3.76 2.52 16.22
C GLN A 81 -2.48 2.89 15.47
N LEU A 82 -2.58 3.38 14.24
CA LEU A 82 -1.43 3.93 13.51
C LEU A 82 -0.96 5.25 14.14
N GLY A 83 -1.85 6.00 14.80
CA GLY A 83 -1.54 7.31 15.39
C GLY A 83 -2.08 8.46 14.55
N ARG A 84 -1.61 9.68 14.85
CA ARG A 84 -2.08 10.90 14.17
C ARG A 84 -1.41 11.03 12.81
N HIS A 85 -2.22 11.30 11.78
CA HIS A 85 -1.79 11.41 10.39
C HIS A 85 -0.50 12.21 10.23
N ARG A 86 -0.48 13.48 10.68
CA ARG A 86 0.70 14.36 10.55
C ARG A 86 1.96 13.84 11.24
N GLU A 87 1.82 13.16 12.38
CA GLU A 87 2.96 12.64 13.15
C GLU A 87 3.58 11.44 12.43
N VAL A 88 2.74 10.53 11.93
CA VAL A 88 3.18 9.36 11.17
C VAL A 88 3.73 9.75 9.81
N GLU A 89 3.06 10.65 9.09
CA GLU A 89 3.48 11.21 7.79
C GLU A 89 4.94 11.71 7.84
N ALA A 90 5.31 12.41 8.92
CA ALA A 90 6.64 12.97 9.10
C ALA A 90 7.75 11.90 9.27
N THR A 91 7.40 10.65 9.54
CA THR A 91 8.34 9.52 9.66
C THR A 91 8.54 8.77 8.35
N LEU A 92 7.69 9.02 7.34
CA LEU A 92 7.69 8.27 6.09
C LEU A 92 8.77 8.75 5.13
N PRO A 93 9.29 7.87 4.25
CA PRO A 93 10.15 8.28 3.16
C PRO A 93 9.48 9.36 2.29
N PRO A 94 10.24 10.29 1.67
CA PRO A 94 9.68 11.40 0.90
C PRO A 94 8.80 11.02 -0.30
N TRP A 95 8.80 9.75 -0.72
CA TRP A 95 7.99 9.21 -1.82
C TRP A 95 6.76 8.40 -1.34
N VAL A 96 6.61 8.19 -0.03
CA VAL A 96 5.43 7.57 0.59
C VAL A 96 4.61 8.63 1.31
N ARG A 97 3.29 8.55 1.21
CA ARG A 97 2.32 9.43 1.88
C ARG A 97 1.22 8.61 2.53
N LEU A 98 0.67 9.06 3.65
CA LEU A 98 -0.61 8.57 4.14
C LEU A 98 -1.73 9.21 3.33
N ALA A 99 -2.63 8.38 2.80
CA ALA A 99 -3.86 8.85 2.18
C ALA A 99 -4.76 9.55 3.21
N TYR A 100 -5.72 10.33 2.71
CA TYR A 100 -6.76 10.95 3.51
C TYR A 100 -8.07 11.00 2.70
N ASP A 101 -9.18 11.09 3.39
CA ASP A 101 -10.51 11.12 2.76
C ASP A 101 -10.64 12.36 1.87
N GLY A 102 -11.01 12.15 0.60
CA GLY A 102 -11.08 13.22 -0.41
C GLY A 102 -9.76 13.53 -1.11
N LEU A 103 -8.68 12.77 -0.86
CA LEU A 103 -7.45 12.88 -1.64
C LEU A 103 -7.72 12.55 -3.11
N GLU A 104 -7.37 13.48 -3.99
CA GLU A 104 -7.33 13.29 -5.44
C GLU A 104 -5.88 13.17 -5.92
N VAL A 105 -5.64 12.25 -6.86
CA VAL A 105 -4.31 12.01 -7.42
C VAL A 105 -4.36 11.96 -8.93
N GLU A 106 -3.55 12.79 -9.57
CA GLU A 106 -3.25 12.64 -10.98
C GLU A 106 -2.21 11.52 -11.15
N VAL A 107 -2.53 10.57 -12.03
CA VAL A 107 -1.70 9.41 -12.36
C VAL A 107 -1.32 9.48 -13.83
N SER A 108 -0.11 9.04 -14.16
CA SER A 108 0.31 8.92 -15.56
C SER A 108 -0.49 7.83 -16.26
N GLU A 109 -0.84 8.09 -17.53
CA GLU A 109 -1.47 7.10 -18.42
C GLU A 109 -0.59 5.86 -18.63
#